data_AF-A0A2H9R9Z5-F1
#
_entry.id   AF-A0A2H9R9Z5-F1
#
_cell.length_a   1.000
_cell.length_b   1.000
_cell.length_c   1.000
_cell.angle_alpha   90.00
_cell.angle_beta   90.00
_cell.angle_gamma   90.00
#
_symmetry.space_group_name_H-M   'P 1'
#
loop_
_entity.id
_entity.type
_entity.pdbx_description
1 polymer ?
#
loop_
_entity_poly.entity_id
_entity_poly.type
_entity_poly.pdbx_seq_one_letter_code
_entity_poly.pdbx_strand_id
1 'polypeptide(L)'
;MFGIYQEIHDANLDREFETILIKLLRYNMSPVVEVPVHHFLREYAIIRDDFWSQFSKSNSFDMAFDCYYQYAKNKCALIDSLLIDLNFALSYDPIRNDLLLMMKDGLTF
;
A
#
# COMPACT_ATOMS: atom_id res chain seq x y z
N MET A 1 -5.63 4.41 -18.24
CA MET A 1 -5.43 3.70 -16.96
C MET A 1 -4.05 3.10 -17.04
N PHE A 2 -3.07 3.68 -16.34
CA PHE A 2 -1.73 3.10 -16.27
C PHE A 2 -1.84 1.81 -15.45
N GLY A 3 -1.15 0.74 -15.87
CA GLY A 3 -1.17 -0.50 -15.10
C GLY A 3 -0.43 -0.32 -13.77
N ILE A 4 -0.84 -1.04 -12.73
CA ILE A 4 -0.24 -0.97 -11.38
C ILE A 4 1.29 -1.08 -11.38
N TYR A 5 1.89 -1.82 -12.31
CA TYR A 5 3.34 -1.90 -12.47
C TYR A 5 4.00 -0.57 -12.87
N GLN A 6 3.32 0.22 -13.70
CA GLN A 6 3.78 1.57 -14.05
C GLN A 6 3.68 2.49 -12.83
N GLU A 7 2.58 2.41 -12.07
CA GLU A 7 2.43 3.19 -10.82
C GLU A 7 3.53 2.86 -9.80
N ILE A 8 3.92 1.58 -9.68
CA ILE A 8 5.03 1.13 -8.84
C ILE A 8 6.37 1.75 -9.30
N HIS A 9 6.64 1.74 -10.60
CA HIS A 9 7.86 2.37 -11.14
C HIS A 9 7.86 3.89 -10.93
N ASP A 10 6.73 4.55 -11.19
CA ASP A 10 6.59 6.01 -11.06
C ASP A 10 6.63 6.49 -9.60
N ALA A 11 6.30 5.62 -8.65
CA ALA A 11 6.43 5.90 -7.23
C ALA A 11 7.90 6.07 -6.80
N ASN A 12 8.86 5.55 -7.56
CA ASN A 12 10.31 5.64 -7.29
C ASN A 12 10.65 5.17 -5.87
N LEU A 13 10.13 4.00 -5.52
CA LEU A 13 10.34 3.34 -4.23
C LEU A 13 11.78 2.84 -4.10
N ASP A 14 12.16 2.43 -2.88
CA ASP A 14 13.38 1.64 -2.70
C ASP A 14 13.33 0.39 -3.58
N ARG A 15 14.41 0.11 -4.30
CA ARG A 15 14.48 -0.96 -5.32
C ARG A 15 14.05 -2.34 -4.79
N GLU A 16 14.40 -2.64 -3.54
CA GLU A 16 13.99 -3.89 -2.90
C GLU A 16 12.48 -3.94 -2.66
N PHE A 17 11.90 -2.83 -2.20
CA PHE A 17 10.47 -2.73 -1.93
C PHE A 17 9.64 -2.75 -3.22
N GLU A 18 10.09 -2.04 -4.26
CA GLU A 18 9.55 -2.14 -5.61
C GLU A 18 9.52 -3.59 -6.11
N THR A 19 10.64 -4.31 -5.94
CA THR A 19 10.76 -5.72 -6.33
C THR A 19 9.78 -6.62 -5.56
N ILE A 20 9.58 -6.35 -4.26
CA ILE A 20 8.63 -7.09 -3.43
C ILE A 20 7.20 -6.89 -3.94
N LEU A 21 6.78 -5.64 -4.19
CA LEU A 21 5.43 -5.33 -4.70
C LEU A 21 5.19 -5.97 -6.08
N ILE A 22 6.16 -5.90 -6.98
CA ILE A 22 6.07 -6.53 -8.30
C ILE A 22 5.91 -8.05 -8.16
N LYS A 23 6.70 -8.70 -7.29
CA LYS A 23 6.61 -10.14 -7.05
C LYS A 23 5.27 -10.54 -6.43
N LEU A 24 4.78 -9.76 -5.47
CA LEU A 24 3.49 -9.97 -4.82
C LEU A 24 2.36 -9.95 -5.85
N LEU A 25 2.30 -8.92 -6.68
CA LEU A 25 1.27 -8.76 -7.70
C LEU A 25 1.37 -9.82 -8.79
N ARG A 26 2.59 -10.22 -9.20
CA ARG A 26 2.76 -11.35 -10.13
C ARG A 26 2.21 -12.66 -9.56
N TYR A 27 2.28 -12.85 -8.25
CA TYR A 27 1.76 -14.04 -7.59
C TYR A 27 0.24 -13.96 -7.39
N ASN A 28 -0.29 -12.79 -7.03
CA ASN A 28 -1.70 -12.59 -6.73
C ASN A 28 -2.20 -11.21 -7.20
N MET A 29 -2.85 -11.17 -8.37
CA MET A 29 -3.55 -10.00 -8.93
C MET A 29 -5.02 -9.90 -8.48
N SER A 30 -5.43 -10.60 -7.41
CA SER A 30 -6.81 -10.46 -6.94
C SER A 30 -7.05 -9.05 -6.38
N PRO A 31 -8.28 -8.53 -6.45
CA PRO A 31 -8.61 -7.20 -5.93
C PRO A 31 -8.24 -7.01 -4.45
N VAL A 32 -8.23 -8.08 -3.65
CA VAL A 32 -7.87 -8.02 -2.23
C VAL A 32 -6.39 -7.71 -1.99
N VAL A 33 -5.52 -7.92 -2.99
CA VAL A 33 -4.10 -7.53 -2.96
C VAL A 33 -3.86 -6.26 -3.77
N GLU A 34 -4.47 -6.18 -4.96
CA GLU A 34 -4.26 -5.06 -5.89
C GLU A 34 -4.76 -3.72 -5.32
N VAL A 35 -5.94 -3.70 -4.68
CA VAL A 35 -6.53 -2.47 -4.14
C VAL A 35 -5.71 -1.85 -3.01
N PRO A 36 -5.26 -2.60 -1.98
CA PRO A 36 -4.34 -2.08 -0.97
C PRO A 36 -3.04 -1.52 -1.55
N VAL A 37 -2.46 -2.19 -2.57
CA VAL A 37 -1.24 -1.71 -3.20
C VAL A 37 -1.48 -0.40 -3.96
N HIS A 38 -2.59 -0.28 -4.70
CA HIS A 38 -2.96 1.01 -5.32
C HIS A 38 -3.16 2.12 -4.29
N HIS A 39 -3.85 1.83 -3.19
CA HIS A 39 -4.05 2.80 -2.11
C HIS A 39 -2.70 3.26 -1.53
N PHE A 40 -1.82 2.30 -1.20
CA PHE A 40 -0.47 2.59 -0.74
C PHE A 40 0.29 3.50 -1.71
N LEU A 41 0.29 3.20 -3.02
CA LEU A 41 1.05 3.98 -4.00
C LEU A 41 0.56 5.44 -4.12
N ARG A 42 -0.76 5.65 -4.03
CA ARG A 42 -1.35 7.00 -4.05
C ARG A 42 -0.96 7.79 -2.81
N GLU A 43 -1.14 7.21 -1.63
CA GLU A 43 -0.77 7.87 -0.37
C GLU A 43 0.73 8.12 -0.30
N TYR A 44 1.55 7.19 -0.81
CA TYR A 44 3.00 7.35 -0.88
C TYR A 44 3.40 8.56 -1.75
N ALA A 45 2.74 8.74 -2.89
CA ALA A 45 2.97 9.90 -3.75
C ALA A 45 2.62 11.21 -3.03
N ILE A 46 1.49 11.25 -2.32
CA ILE A 46 1.07 12.44 -1.55
C ILE A 46 2.11 12.81 -0.49
N ILE A 47 2.53 11.86 0.35
CA ILE A 47 3.51 12.15 1.42
C ILE A 47 4.88 12.52 0.87
N ARG A 48 5.27 11.97 -0.28
CA ARG A 48 6.54 12.28 -0.95
C ARG A 48 6.53 13.69 -1.51
N ASP A 49 5.45 14.07 -2.18
CA ASP A 49 5.33 15.40 -2.79
C ASP A 49 5.21 16.49 -1.71
N ASP A 50 4.49 16.21 -0.62
CA ASP A 50 4.44 17.08 0.56
C ASP A 50 5.83 17.25 1.22
N PHE A 51 6.58 16.15 1.36
CA PHE A 51 7.97 16.22 1.86
C PHE A 51 8.84 17.15 1.00
N TRP A 52 8.87 16.97 -0.32
CA TRP A 52 9.70 17.83 -1.19
C TRP A 52 9.24 19.29 -1.18
N SER A 53 7.93 19.54 -1.11
CA SER A 53 7.35 20.87 -0.98
C SER A 53 7.78 21.58 0.32
N GLN A 54 7.87 20.85 1.42
CA GLN A 54 8.33 21.40 2.70
C GLN A 54 9.86 21.51 2.78
N PHE A 55 10.57 20.47 2.35
CA PHE A 55 12.03 20.40 2.38
C PHE A 55 12.68 21.49 1.54
N SER A 56 12.11 21.81 0.37
CA SER A 56 12.59 22.91 -0.48
C SER A 56 12.47 24.30 0.15
N LYS A 57 11.67 24.45 1.21
CA LYS A 57 11.48 25.69 1.98
C LYS A 57 12.33 25.73 3.26
N SER A 58 13.02 24.63 3.60
CA SER A 58 13.87 24.56 4.78
C SER A 58 15.08 25.48 4.63
N ASN A 59 15.29 26.37 5.59
CA ASN A 59 16.41 27.33 5.60
C ASN A 59 17.46 27.02 6.67
N SER A 60 17.28 25.93 7.42
CA SER A 60 18.18 25.48 8.48
C SER A 60 18.27 23.96 8.49
N PHE A 61 19.36 23.47 9.09
CA PHE A 61 19.56 22.04 9.29
C PHE A 61 18.44 21.43 10.15
N ASP A 62 18.05 22.08 11.24
CA ASP A 62 17.03 21.56 12.16
C ASP A 62 15.67 21.42 11.47
N MET A 63 15.29 22.38 10.61
CA MET A 63 14.06 22.29 9.83
C MET A 63 14.12 21.17 8.80
N ALA A 64 15.25 21.04 8.09
CA ALA A 64 15.44 19.96 7.11
C ALA A 64 15.40 18.58 7.79
N PHE A 65 16.00 18.46 8.98
CA PHE A 65 16.00 17.25 9.78
C PHE A 65 14.60 16.89 10.27
N ASP A 66 13.83 17.85 10.78
CA ASP A 66 12.45 17.60 11.20
C ASP A 66 11.55 17.19 10.02
N CYS A 67 11.65 17.86 8.86
CA CYS A 67 10.93 17.45 7.65
C CYS A 67 11.27 16.01 7.25
N TYR A 68 12.55 15.63 7.27
CA TYR A 68 12.97 14.26 6.98
C TYR A 68 12.44 13.26 8.01
N TYR A 69 12.48 13.60 9.30
CA TYR A 69 11.98 12.76 10.37
C TYR A 69 10.47 12.50 10.24
N GLN A 70 9.67 13.54 9.98
CA GLN A 70 8.23 13.39 9.75
C GLN A 70 7.94 12.56 8.51
N TYR A 71 8.68 12.78 7.42
CA TYR A 71 8.54 11.98 6.20
C TYR A 71 8.83 10.49 6.45
N ALA A 72 9.94 10.18 7.13
CA ALA A 72 10.30 8.81 7.48
C ALA A 72 9.23 8.16 8.38
N LYS A 73 8.72 8.88 9.37
CA LYS A 73 7.63 8.41 10.24
C LYS A 73 6.36 8.10 9.46
N ASN A 74 5.95 9.00 8.56
CA ASN A 74 4.76 8.81 7.72
C ASN A 74 4.94 7.62 6.76
N LYS A 75 6.12 7.46 6.17
CA LYS A 75 6.45 6.32 5.32
C LYS A 75 6.34 5.00 6.08
N CYS A 76 6.88 4.92 7.30
CA CYS A 76 6.76 3.70 8.13
C CYS A 76 5.29 3.38 8.47
N ALA A 77 4.52 4.37 8.92
CA ALA A 77 3.11 4.17 9.23
C ALA A 77 2.29 3.69 8.01
N LEU A 78 2.61 4.20 6.82
CA LEU A 78 1.96 3.79 5.59
C LEU A 78 2.31 2.34 5.19
N ILE A 79 3.57 1.92 5.40
CA ILE A 79 4.00 0.53 5.20
C ILE A 79 3.29 -0.40 6.19
N ASP A 80 3.19 -0.01 7.46
CA ASP A 80 2.48 -0.78 8.48
C ASP A 80 1.00 -0.97 8.11
N SER A 81 0.34 0.08 7.60
CA SER A 81 -1.04 -0.01 7.10
C SER A 81 -1.15 -1.00 5.94
N LEU A 82 -0.25 -0.93 4.96
CA LEU A 82 -0.24 -1.88 3.84
C LEU A 82 -0.06 -3.32 4.33
N LEU A 83 0.82 -3.56 5.30
CA LEU A 83 1.03 -4.90 5.87
C LEU A 83 -0.22 -5.42 6.58
N ILE A 84 -0.95 -4.56 7.30
CA ILE A 84 -2.22 -4.92 7.93
C ILE A 84 -3.26 -5.30 6.87
N ASP A 85 -3.39 -4.49 5.81
CA ASP A 85 -4.35 -4.73 4.74
C ASP A 85 -4.05 -6.03 3.98
N LEU A 86 -2.77 -6.30 3.71
CA LEU A 86 -2.33 -7.55 3.05
C LEU A 86 -2.48 -8.77 3.95
N ASN A 87 -2.25 -8.64 5.26
CA ASN A 87 -2.53 -9.73 6.21
C ASN A 87 -4.03 -10.03 6.29
N PHE A 88 -4.88 -9.01 6.24
CA PHE A 88 -6.32 -9.22 6.14
C PHE A 88 -6.67 -9.98 4.85
N ALA A 89 -6.07 -9.61 3.72
CA ALA A 89 -6.26 -10.31 2.45
C ALA A 89 -5.82 -11.78 2.48
N LEU A 90 -4.74 -12.12 3.21
CA LEU A 90 -4.32 -13.52 3.43
C LEU A 90 -5.29 -14.30 4.32
N SER A 91 -5.93 -13.63 5.28
CA SER A 91 -6.93 -14.24 6.17
C SER A 91 -8.33 -14.36 5.54
N TYR A 92 -8.56 -13.65 4.43
CA TYR A 92 -9.80 -13.65 3.70
C TYR A 92 -9.86 -14.89 2.78
N ASP A 93 -10.54 -15.94 3.24
CA ASP A 93 -10.88 -17.09 2.40
C ASP A 93 -12.27 -16.88 1.75
N PRO A 94 -12.34 -16.48 0.47
CA PRO A 94 -13.62 -16.33 -0.23
C PRO A 94 -14.41 -17.64 -0.28
N ILE A 95 -13.74 -18.80 -0.29
CA ILE A 95 -14.39 -20.12 -0.32
C ILE A 95 -15.15 -20.35 0.99
N ARG A 96 -14.62 -19.89 2.13
CA ARG A 96 -15.28 -20.00 3.43
C ARG A 96 -16.55 -19.17 3.51
N ASN A 97 -16.54 -17.96 2.96
CA ASN A 97 -17.72 -17.09 2.94
C ASN A 97 -18.77 -17.57 1.93
N ASP A 98 -18.35 -18.03 0.76
CA ASP A 98 -19.26 -18.60 -0.24
C ASP A 98 -19.89 -19.91 0.25
N LEU A 99 -19.13 -20.78 0.93
CA LEU A 99 -19.68 -21.96 1.61
C LEU A 99 -20.65 -21.58 2.73
N LEU A 100 -20.32 -20.57 3.54
CA LEU A 100 -21.23 -20.08 4.59
C LEU A 100 -22.53 -19.52 4.02
N LEU A 101 -22.46 -18.78 2.90
CA LEU A 101 -23.63 -18.27 2.19
C LEU A 101 -24.46 -19.41 1.59
N MET A 102 -23.82 -20.36 0.89
CA MET A 102 -24.49 -21.55 0.34
C MET A 102 -25.13 -22.43 1.43
N MET A 103 -24.46 -22.63 2.58
CA MET A 103 -25.01 -23.37 3.71
C MET A 103 -26.19 -22.66 4.34
N LYS A 104 -26.17 -21.32 4.39
CA LYS A 104 -27.27 -20.52 4.94
C LYS A 104 -28.51 -20.56 4.05
N ASP A 105 -28.34 -20.55 2.73
CA ASP A 105 -29.42 -20.70 1.76
C ASP A 105 -29.93 -22.15 1.66
N GLY A 106 -29.09 -23.14 1.97
CA GLY A 106 -29.47 -24.56 2.03
C GLY A 106 -30.18 -24.99 3.32
N LEU A 107 -30.19 -24.15 4.37
CA LEU A 107 -30.81 -24.43 5.67
C LEU A 107 -32.17 -23.74 5.87
N THR A 108 -32.63 -22.95 4.89
CA THR A 108 -34.03 -22.51 4.83
C THR A 108 -34.89 -23.60 4.17
N PHE A 109 -35.40 -24.52 5.00
CA PHE A 109 -36.51 -25.42 4.67
C PHE A 109 -37.72 -25.08 5.54
#